data_AF-A0YQK4-F1
#
_entry.id   AF-A0YQK4-F1
#
_cell.length_a   1.000
_cell.length_b   1.000
_cell.length_c   1.000
_cell.angle_alpha   90.00
_cell.angle_beta   90.00
_cell.angle_gamma   90.00
#
_symmetry.space_group_name_H-M   'P 1'
#
loop_
_entity.id
_entity.type
_entity.pdbx_description
1 polymer ?
#
loop_
_entity_poly.entity_id
_entity_poly.type
_entity_poly.pdbx_seq_one_letter_code
_entity_poly.pdbx_strand_id
1 'polypeptide(L)'
;MSKAPLNTAMDSTTETLENPYSQFQAACSKIYIELVDMELTVQAMVSRLESSASEYKVIAPSEVSQEVKQGLKLYYDNGGQKTWVLSEALANGQPITSQQIDQMVSFFNDASAKRNQPEWSDYNAPFQPLICWKLMGGDFGSLWSRTTKELYVSIKKQLSQQ
;
A
#
# COMPACT_ATOMS: atom_id res chain seq x y z
N MET A 1 2.58 37.44 66.13
CA MET A 1 1.61 37.86 65.09
C MET A 1 2.12 37.31 63.76
N SER A 2 1.91 36.02 63.45
CA SER A 2 0.76 35.47 62.73
C SER A 2 0.26 36.35 61.56
N LYS A 3 0.60 35.95 60.33
CA LYS A 3 -0.30 35.90 59.17
C LYS A 3 0.30 34.99 58.10
N ALA A 4 -0.51 34.01 57.70
CA ALA A 4 -0.22 32.90 56.79
C ALA A 4 0.02 33.34 55.34
N PRO A 5 0.68 32.52 54.50
CA PRO A 5 0.66 32.69 53.06
C PRO A 5 -0.71 32.32 52.48
N LEU A 6 -1.24 33.20 51.64
CA LEU A 6 -2.54 33.06 50.98
C LEU A 6 -2.42 32.08 49.81
N ASN A 7 -3.10 30.93 49.91
CA ASN A 7 -3.37 30.04 48.79
C ASN A 7 -4.11 30.79 47.69
N THR A 8 -3.57 30.74 46.46
CA THR A 8 -4.39 30.85 45.25
C THR A 8 -3.88 29.79 44.27
N ALA A 9 -4.36 28.56 44.45
CA ALA A 9 -4.29 27.54 43.42
C ALA A 9 -5.35 27.90 42.36
N MET A 10 -4.92 28.53 41.27
CA MET A 10 -5.71 28.55 40.04
C MET A 10 -5.45 27.22 39.33
N ASP A 11 -6.34 26.28 39.61
CA ASP A 11 -6.58 25.10 38.80
C ASP A 11 -7.14 25.56 37.45
N SER A 12 -6.30 25.56 36.42
CA SER A 12 -6.74 25.63 35.03
C SER A 12 -6.58 24.24 34.44
N THR A 13 -7.46 23.35 34.90
CA THR A 13 -7.80 22.13 34.19
C THR A 13 -8.33 22.57 32.83
N THR A 14 -7.50 22.48 31.79
CA THR A 14 -7.99 22.52 30.42
C THR A 14 -8.81 21.25 30.23
N GLU A 15 -10.10 21.36 30.48
CA GLU A 15 -11.13 20.41 30.04
C GLU A 15 -11.01 20.28 28.53
N THR A 16 -10.32 19.23 28.09
CA THR A 16 -10.38 18.75 26.72
C THR A 16 -11.80 18.28 26.51
N LEU A 17 -12.66 19.17 26.01
CA LEU A 17 -13.96 18.82 25.45
C LEU A 17 -13.69 17.84 24.30
N GLU A 18 -13.68 16.54 24.61
CA GLU A 18 -13.58 15.48 23.62
C GLU A 18 -14.77 15.61 22.69
N ASN A 19 -14.49 16.02 21.46
CA ASN A 19 -15.47 16.20 20.42
C ASN A 19 -16.24 14.87 20.23
N PRO A 20 -17.56 14.80 20.53
CA PRO A 20 -18.33 13.56 20.41
C PRO A 20 -18.41 13.05 18.96
N TYR A 21 -18.09 13.92 17.99
CA TYR A 21 -17.92 13.53 16.58
C TYR A 21 -16.70 12.63 16.35
N SER A 22 -15.64 12.79 17.16
CA SER A 22 -14.41 11.99 17.07
C SER A 22 -14.60 10.56 17.57
N GLN A 23 -15.42 10.36 18.62
CA GLN A 23 -15.69 9.03 19.16
C GLN A 23 -16.63 8.24 18.26
N PHE A 24 -17.64 8.90 17.66
CA PHE A 24 -18.50 8.30 16.64
C PHE A 24 -17.68 7.91 15.38
N GLN A 25 -16.77 8.77 14.92
CA GLN A 25 -15.89 8.48 13.80
C GLN A 25 -14.90 7.34 14.08
N ALA A 26 -14.37 7.22 15.30
CA ALA A 26 -13.53 6.10 15.70
C ALA A 26 -14.30 4.77 15.76
N ALA A 27 -15.53 4.79 16.28
CA ALA A 27 -16.40 3.61 16.30
C ALA A 27 -16.77 3.14 14.88
N CYS A 28 -17.08 4.07 13.97
CA CYS A 28 -17.34 3.75 12.57
C CYS A 28 -16.10 3.21 11.84
N SER A 29 -14.91 3.77 12.08
CA SER A 29 -13.65 3.26 11.52
C SER A 29 -13.32 1.85 12.02
N LYS A 30 -13.63 1.54 13.29
CA LYS A 30 -13.43 0.21 13.85
C LYS A 30 -14.38 -0.83 13.24
N ILE A 31 -15.66 -0.48 13.08
CA ILE A 31 -16.65 -1.32 12.40
C ILE A 31 -16.25 -1.58 10.94
N TYR A 32 -15.70 -0.58 10.22
CA TYR A 32 -15.20 -0.75 8.86
C TYR A 32 -14.00 -1.70 8.76
N ILE A 33 -13.05 -1.60 9.70
CA ILE A 33 -11.88 -2.49 9.73
C ILE A 33 -12.29 -3.94 10.00
N GLU A 34 -13.21 -4.17 10.94
CA GLU A 34 -13.69 -5.52 11.28
C GLU A 34 -14.51 -6.16 10.15
N LEU A 35 -15.26 -5.36 9.38
CA LEU A 35 -16.00 -5.84 8.22
C LEU A 35 -15.09 -6.21 7.04
N VAL A 36 -14.02 -5.44 6.79
CA VAL A 36 -13.01 -5.75 5.76
C VAL A 36 -12.22 -7.02 6.10
N ASP A 37 -11.90 -7.23 7.39
CA ASP A 37 -11.18 -8.42 7.85
C ASP A 37 -12.02 -9.70 7.72
N MET A 38 -13.33 -9.60 7.98
CA MET A 38 -14.27 -10.70 7.83
C MET A 38 -14.53 -11.03 6.34
N GLU A 39 -14.53 -10.04 5.45
CA GLU A 39 -14.62 -10.25 4.00
C GLU A 39 -13.36 -10.91 3.42
N LEU A 40 -12.17 -10.46 3.82
CA LEU A 40 -10.91 -11.11 3.44
C LEU A 40 -10.87 -12.57 3.90
N THR A 41 -11.43 -12.87 5.09
CA THR A 41 -11.47 -14.23 5.62
C THR A 41 -12.43 -15.13 4.83
N VAL A 42 -13.62 -14.64 4.47
CA VAL A 42 -14.60 -15.39 3.65
C VAL A 42 -14.05 -15.62 2.22
N GLN A 43 -13.39 -14.64 1.60
CA GLN A 43 -12.70 -14.83 0.30
C GLN A 43 -11.55 -15.83 0.38
N ALA A 44 -10.79 -15.82 1.48
CA ALA A 44 -9.70 -16.76 1.73
C ALA A 44 -10.20 -18.20 1.94
N MET A 45 -11.42 -18.40 2.43
CA MET A 45 -12.02 -19.73 2.61
C MET A 45 -12.69 -20.26 1.34
N VAL A 46 -13.39 -19.40 0.58
CA VAL A 46 -14.04 -19.80 -0.69
C VAL A 46 -12.99 -20.18 -1.75
N SER A 47 -11.86 -19.47 -1.80
CA SER A 47 -10.78 -19.79 -2.76
C SER A 47 -10.05 -21.11 -2.47
N ARG A 48 -10.19 -21.68 -1.26
CA ARG A 48 -9.57 -22.97 -0.88
C ARG A 48 -10.33 -24.20 -1.41
N LEU A 49 -11.56 -24.04 -1.90
CA LEU A 49 -12.43 -25.14 -2.33
C LEU A 49 -12.30 -25.54 -3.81
N GLU A 50 -11.66 -24.74 -4.68
CA GLU A 50 -11.51 -25.03 -6.11
C GLU A 50 -10.10 -25.49 -6.51
N SER A 51 -9.70 -26.63 -5.96
CA SER A 51 -8.89 -27.69 -6.59
C SER A 51 -8.27 -27.42 -7.98
N SER A 52 -7.03 -26.91 -8.00
CA SER A 52 -5.84 -27.41 -8.75
C SER A 52 -4.87 -26.25 -8.98
N ALA A 53 -3.92 -26.01 -8.06
CA ALA A 53 -2.77 -25.10 -8.21
C ALA A 53 -2.96 -23.91 -9.18
N SER A 54 -4.10 -23.22 -9.10
CA SER A 54 -4.42 -22.14 -10.02
C SER A 54 -3.57 -20.95 -9.59
N GLU A 55 -2.78 -20.43 -10.51
CA GLU A 55 -2.01 -19.20 -10.32
C GLU A 55 -2.97 -18.11 -9.80
N TYR A 56 -2.85 -17.78 -8.51
CA TYR A 56 -3.77 -16.85 -7.87
C TYR A 56 -3.52 -15.44 -8.41
N LYS A 57 -4.62 -14.73 -8.68
CA LYS A 57 -4.61 -13.40 -9.28
C LYS A 57 -5.19 -12.38 -8.30
N VAL A 58 -4.55 -11.22 -8.23
CA VAL A 58 -4.98 -10.07 -7.40
C VAL A 58 -5.12 -8.82 -8.22
N ILE A 59 -6.08 -8.00 -7.83
CA ILE A 59 -6.25 -6.65 -8.36
C ILE A 59 -5.55 -5.69 -7.40
N ALA A 60 -4.76 -4.78 -7.94
CA ALA A 60 -4.07 -3.77 -7.15
C ALA A 60 -5.06 -2.72 -6.60
N PRO A 61 -4.77 -2.14 -5.41
CA PRO A 61 -5.51 -0.98 -4.91
C PRO A 61 -5.49 0.20 -5.88
N SER A 62 -6.49 1.07 -5.78
CA SER A 62 -6.68 2.20 -6.70
C SER A 62 -5.48 3.16 -6.75
N GLU A 63 -4.80 3.32 -5.62
CA GLU A 63 -3.62 4.16 -5.41
C GLU A 63 -2.44 3.65 -6.23
N VAL A 64 -2.26 2.33 -6.33
CA VAL A 64 -1.26 1.69 -7.19
C VAL A 64 -1.58 2.00 -8.65
N SER A 65 -2.83 1.81 -9.08
CA SER A 65 -3.24 2.11 -10.45
C SER A 65 -3.04 3.58 -10.83
N GLN A 66 -3.29 4.51 -9.91
CA GLN A 66 -3.09 5.95 -10.13
C GLN A 66 -1.61 6.29 -10.34
N GLU A 67 -0.71 5.76 -9.51
CA GLU A 67 0.73 5.94 -9.67
C GLU A 67 1.23 5.39 -11.01
N VAL A 68 0.75 4.20 -11.41
CA VAL A 68 1.14 3.60 -12.69
C VAL A 68 0.65 4.42 -13.88
N LYS A 69 -0.57 4.97 -13.83
CA LYS A 69 -1.07 5.87 -14.88
C LYS A 69 -0.18 7.11 -15.04
N GLN A 70 0.27 7.69 -13.94
CA GLN A 70 1.21 8.82 -13.98
C GLN A 70 2.56 8.39 -14.57
N GLY A 71 3.08 7.22 -14.18
CA GLY A 71 4.31 6.66 -14.71
C GLY A 71 4.25 6.40 -16.22
N LEU A 72 3.15 5.80 -16.70
CA LEU A 72 2.92 5.56 -18.13
C LEU A 72 2.85 6.88 -18.91
N LYS A 73 2.13 7.88 -18.39
CA LYS A 73 2.07 9.21 -19.01
C LYS A 73 3.47 9.81 -19.14
N LEU A 74 4.25 9.84 -18.06
CA LEU A 74 5.63 10.35 -18.08
C LEU A 74 6.50 9.56 -19.06
N TYR A 75 6.37 8.23 -19.10
CA TYR A 75 7.13 7.38 -20.01
C TYR A 75 6.86 7.73 -21.48
N TYR A 76 5.59 7.86 -21.88
CA TYR A 76 5.23 8.19 -23.26
C TYR A 76 5.57 9.65 -23.62
N ASP A 77 5.35 10.60 -22.70
CA ASP A 77 5.70 12.01 -22.90
C ASP A 77 7.21 12.21 -23.13
N ASN A 78 8.04 11.30 -22.62
CA ASN A 78 9.51 11.30 -22.80
C ASN A 78 10.00 10.38 -23.93
N GLY A 79 9.12 10.01 -24.87
CA GLY A 79 9.50 9.26 -26.08
C GLY A 79 9.61 7.74 -25.90
N GLY A 80 9.08 7.20 -24.80
CA GLY A 80 8.94 5.76 -24.62
C GLY A 80 8.04 5.13 -25.68
N GLN A 81 8.49 4.02 -26.28
CA GLN A 81 7.77 3.34 -27.37
C GLN A 81 7.41 1.89 -27.04
N LYS A 82 7.91 1.34 -25.93
CA LYS A 82 7.66 -0.06 -25.56
C LYS A 82 6.42 -0.18 -24.70
N THR A 83 5.65 -1.24 -24.93
CA THR A 83 4.54 -1.65 -24.08
C THR A 83 5.07 -2.24 -22.78
N TRP A 84 4.56 -1.75 -21.65
CA TRP A 84 4.83 -2.29 -20.32
C TRP A 84 3.63 -3.10 -19.86
N VAL A 85 3.55 -4.38 -20.24
CA VAL A 85 2.37 -5.24 -20.03
C VAL A 85 1.91 -5.24 -18.58
N LEU A 86 2.83 -5.37 -17.62
CA LEU A 86 2.49 -5.33 -16.20
C LEU A 86 1.95 -3.95 -15.77
N SER A 87 2.60 -2.87 -16.21
CA SER A 87 2.16 -1.51 -15.91
C SER A 87 0.79 -1.20 -16.51
N GLU A 88 0.52 -1.64 -17.74
CA GLU A 88 -0.80 -1.48 -18.35
C GLU A 88 -1.88 -2.29 -17.61
N ALA A 89 -1.56 -3.51 -17.18
CA ALA A 89 -2.46 -4.31 -16.36
C ALA A 89 -2.79 -3.58 -15.04
N LEU A 90 -1.77 -3.08 -14.34
CA LEU A 90 -1.93 -2.33 -13.08
C LEU A 90 -2.73 -1.04 -13.29
N ALA A 91 -2.44 -0.27 -14.33
CA ALA A 91 -3.17 0.97 -14.65
C ALA A 91 -4.65 0.73 -14.93
N ASN A 92 -4.97 -0.39 -15.57
CA ASN A 92 -6.33 -0.76 -15.94
C ASN A 92 -7.06 -1.60 -14.88
N GLY A 93 -6.51 -1.73 -13.67
CA GLY A 93 -7.10 -2.50 -12.57
C GLY A 93 -7.29 -3.98 -12.93
N GLN A 94 -6.45 -4.51 -13.82
CA GLN A 94 -6.53 -5.91 -14.23
C GLN A 94 -5.93 -6.83 -13.18
N PRO A 95 -6.45 -8.05 -13.02
CA PRO A 95 -5.84 -9.04 -12.13
C PRO A 95 -4.43 -9.41 -12.60
N ILE A 96 -3.46 -9.36 -11.69
CA ILE A 96 -2.06 -9.78 -11.91
C ILE A 96 -1.72 -11.01 -11.08
N THR A 97 -0.74 -11.78 -11.55
CA THR A 97 -0.40 -13.08 -10.96
C THR A 97 0.61 -12.97 -9.82
N SER A 98 0.76 -14.05 -9.04
CA SER A 98 1.81 -14.13 -8.01
C SER A 98 3.22 -13.96 -8.59
N GLN A 99 3.48 -14.43 -9.82
CA GLN A 99 4.77 -14.23 -10.48
C GLN A 99 5.01 -12.74 -10.78
N GLN A 100 3.98 -12.01 -11.19
CA GLN A 100 4.07 -10.56 -11.42
C GLN A 100 4.27 -9.80 -10.11
N ILE A 101 3.65 -10.22 -9.00
CA ILE A 101 3.95 -9.69 -7.67
C ILE A 101 5.43 -9.91 -7.31
N ASP A 102 5.99 -11.08 -7.59
CA ASP A 102 7.41 -11.37 -7.36
C ASP A 102 8.33 -10.48 -8.19
N GLN A 103 7.96 -10.19 -9.44
CA GLN A 103 8.67 -9.24 -10.29
C GLN A 103 8.67 -7.83 -9.67
N MET A 104 7.53 -7.37 -9.15
CA MET A 104 7.44 -6.08 -8.48
C MET A 104 8.33 -6.04 -7.23
N VAL A 105 8.27 -7.06 -6.38
CA VAL A 105 9.09 -7.13 -5.15
C VAL A 105 10.58 -7.11 -5.48
N SER A 106 11.03 -7.89 -6.46
CA SER A 106 12.43 -7.91 -6.91
C SER A 106 12.86 -6.53 -7.43
N PHE A 107 12.04 -5.93 -8.31
CA PHE A 107 12.31 -4.59 -8.82
C PHE A 107 12.47 -3.57 -7.70
N PHE A 108 11.55 -3.53 -6.73
CA PHE A 108 11.59 -2.53 -5.66
C PHE A 108 12.77 -2.75 -4.71
N ASN A 109 13.18 -4.00 -4.47
CA ASN A 109 14.37 -4.28 -3.69
C ASN A 109 15.63 -3.74 -4.40
N ASP A 110 15.80 -4.02 -5.68
CA ASP A 110 16.94 -3.54 -6.46
C ASP A 110 16.94 -2.00 -6.64
N ALA A 111 15.76 -1.44 -6.87
CA ALA A 111 15.58 -0.01 -7.13
C ALA A 111 15.72 0.82 -5.85
N SER A 112 15.26 0.33 -4.70
CA SER A 112 15.40 1.02 -3.41
C SER A 112 16.86 1.28 -3.03
N ALA A 113 17.77 0.36 -3.36
CA ALA A 113 19.21 0.54 -3.13
C ALA A 113 19.79 1.72 -3.93
N LYS A 114 19.15 2.08 -5.05
CA LYS A 114 19.55 3.17 -5.96
C LYS A 114 18.82 4.48 -5.68
N ARG A 115 17.80 4.49 -4.81
CA ARG A 115 16.93 5.66 -4.55
C ARG A 115 17.67 6.88 -3.99
N ASN A 116 18.80 6.66 -3.32
CA ASN A 116 19.60 7.73 -2.74
C ASN A 116 20.63 8.31 -3.70
N GLN A 117 20.68 7.83 -4.95
CA GLN A 117 21.63 8.32 -5.95
C GLN A 117 21.13 9.62 -6.60
N PRO A 118 22.00 10.61 -6.88
CA PRO A 118 21.61 11.90 -7.47
C PRO A 118 20.78 11.77 -8.77
N GLU A 119 21.10 10.77 -9.59
CA GLU A 119 20.43 10.45 -10.86
C GLU A 119 18.98 9.97 -10.69
N TRP A 120 18.52 9.67 -9.46
CA TRP A 120 17.14 9.25 -9.21
C TRP A 120 16.12 10.36 -9.51
N SER A 121 16.52 11.62 -9.37
CA SER A 121 15.66 12.80 -9.50
C SER A 121 16.03 13.72 -10.67
N ASP A 122 16.93 13.30 -11.57
CA ASP A 122 17.33 14.11 -12.73
C ASP A 122 16.29 14.02 -13.85
N TYR A 123 15.42 15.03 -13.91
CA TYR A 123 14.28 15.13 -14.84
C TYR A 123 14.65 15.15 -16.33
N ASN A 124 15.92 15.29 -16.71
CA ASN A 124 16.33 15.42 -18.12
C ASN A 124 16.69 14.09 -18.81
N ALA A 125 16.68 12.96 -18.10
CA ALA A 125 17.00 11.65 -18.68
C ALA A 125 15.74 10.84 -19.08
N PRO A 126 15.61 10.34 -20.32
CA PRO A 126 14.41 9.66 -20.84
C PRO A 126 14.13 8.27 -20.24
N PHE A 127 15.01 7.77 -19.36
CA PHE A 127 14.86 6.48 -18.65
C PHE A 127 15.20 6.64 -17.17
N GLN A 128 14.52 7.58 -16.51
CA GLN A 128 14.72 7.83 -15.10
C GLN A 128 14.27 6.65 -14.23
N PRO A 129 15.07 6.28 -13.21
CA PRO A 129 14.67 5.34 -12.17
C PRO A 129 13.32 5.68 -11.54
N LEU A 130 12.99 6.97 -11.41
CA LEU A 130 11.70 7.44 -10.91
C LEU A 130 10.52 7.08 -11.82
N ILE A 131 10.67 7.14 -13.15
CA ILE A 131 9.62 6.73 -14.09
C ILE A 131 9.39 5.22 -13.95
N CYS A 132 10.47 4.42 -13.93
CA CYS A 132 10.38 2.98 -13.68
C CYS A 132 9.74 2.66 -12.33
N TRP A 133 10.03 3.44 -11.29
CA TRP A 133 9.42 3.32 -9.97
C TRP A 133 7.90 3.54 -10.03
N LYS A 134 7.47 4.61 -10.72
CA LYS A 134 6.04 4.89 -10.93
C LYS A 134 5.36 3.85 -11.81
N LEU A 135 6.03 3.32 -12.84
CA LEU A 135 5.52 2.25 -13.71
C LEU A 135 5.19 0.95 -12.94
N MET A 136 5.80 0.75 -11.76
CA MET A 136 5.49 -0.36 -10.85
C MET A 136 4.54 0.04 -9.71
N GLY A 137 3.99 1.26 -9.71
CA GLY A 137 3.00 1.72 -8.73
C GLY A 137 3.58 2.53 -7.57
N GLY A 138 4.84 2.96 -7.67
CA GLY A 138 5.43 3.86 -6.70
C GLY A 138 5.55 3.26 -5.30
N ASP A 139 5.48 4.13 -4.28
CA ASP A 139 5.57 3.70 -2.88
C ASP A 139 4.38 2.81 -2.48
N PHE A 140 3.18 3.07 -3.02
CA PHE A 140 2.01 2.21 -2.83
C PHE A 140 2.23 0.81 -3.42
N GLY A 141 2.77 0.72 -4.63
CA GLY A 141 3.11 -0.55 -5.28
C GLY A 141 4.21 -1.31 -4.52
N SER A 142 5.18 -0.60 -3.93
CA SER A 142 6.22 -1.20 -3.11
C SER A 142 5.66 -1.82 -1.83
N LEU A 143 4.83 -1.08 -1.09
CA LEU A 143 4.18 -1.57 0.12
C LEU A 143 3.25 -2.75 -0.20
N TRP A 144 2.34 -2.55 -1.16
CA TRP A 144 1.33 -3.52 -1.52
C TRP A 144 1.93 -4.84 -2.01
N SER A 145 2.92 -4.82 -2.90
CA SER A 145 3.51 -6.05 -3.43
C SER A 145 4.23 -6.87 -2.35
N ARG A 146 4.91 -6.21 -1.40
CA ARG A 146 5.55 -6.88 -0.24
C ARG A 146 4.52 -7.49 0.71
N THR A 147 3.51 -6.72 1.14
CA THR A 147 2.45 -7.21 2.03
C THR A 147 1.70 -8.39 1.38
N THR A 148 1.38 -8.28 0.10
CA THR A 148 0.70 -9.34 -0.64
C THR A 148 1.58 -10.60 -0.71
N LYS A 149 2.89 -10.45 -0.96
CA LYS A 149 3.85 -11.58 -0.93
C LYS A 149 3.91 -12.28 0.42
N GLU A 150 3.95 -11.53 1.51
CA GLU A 150 3.99 -12.07 2.88
C GLU A 150 2.70 -12.82 3.23
N LEU A 151 1.54 -12.28 2.83
CA LEU A 151 0.25 -12.96 2.98
C LEU A 151 0.23 -14.28 2.22
N TYR A 152 0.73 -14.32 0.97
CA TYR A 152 0.85 -15.58 0.22
C TYR A 152 1.68 -16.63 0.91
N VAL A 153 2.87 -16.24 1.39
CA VAL A 153 3.78 -17.16 2.08
C VAL A 153 3.13 -17.71 3.35
N SER A 154 2.44 -16.85 4.10
CA SER A 154 1.74 -17.21 5.34
C SER A 154 0.59 -18.18 5.08
N ILE A 155 -0.25 -17.91 4.09
CA ILE A 155 -1.35 -18.78 3.68
C ILE A 155 -0.82 -20.14 3.22
N LYS A 156 0.21 -20.15 2.35
CA LYS A 156 0.81 -21.39 1.85
C LYS A 156 1.39 -22.24 2.97
N LYS A 157 2.06 -21.61 3.95
CA LYS A 157 2.62 -22.30 5.12
C LYS A 157 1.51 -22.95 5.96
N GLN A 158 0.42 -22.23 6.24
CA GLN A 158 -0.72 -22.78 6.98
C GLN A 158 -1.37 -23.97 6.26
N LEU A 159 -1.49 -23.89 4.94
CA LEU A 159 -2.06 -24.97 4.12
C LEU A 159 -1.15 -26.20 4.02
N SER A 160 0.17 -26.04 4.16
CA SER A 160 1.13 -27.16 4.09
C SER A 160 1.34 -27.87 5.43
N GLN A 161 0.77 -27.34 6.51
CA GLN A 161 0.88 -27.87 7.88
C GLN A 161 -0.40 -28.61 8.32
N GLN A 162 -1.40 -28.71 7.45
CA GLN A 162 -2.61 -29.53 7.60
C GLN A 162 -2.48 -30.80 6.78
#